data_AF-L8M2Q7-F1
#
_entry.id   AF-L8M2Q7-F1
#
_cell.length_a   1.000
_cell.length_b   1.000
_cell.length_c   1.000
_cell.angle_alpha   90.00
_cell.angle_beta   90.00
_cell.angle_gamma   90.00
#
_symmetry.space_group_name_H-M   'P 1'
#
loop_
_entity.id
_entity.type
_entity.pdbx_description
1 polymer ?
#
loop_
_entity_poly.entity_id
_entity_poly.type
_entity_poly.pdbx_seq_one_letter_code
_entity_poly.pdbx_strand_id
1 'polypeptide(L)'
;MVQQALKSSPNGNFKITQLCENLAICEAKVDRHNWGNATETEPAFLIYLGCKRKEVAEKINYINNALGCYWCEVRKPKYLKDFEAEIKIRGMQRESDNNAYGLDYLIWVENNYEYLEDEEIEYYATGYMPRW
;
A
#
# COMPACT_ATOMS: atom_id res chain seq x y z
N MET A 1 -4.34 -4.88 14.23
CA MET A 1 -4.22 -3.48 13.74
C MET A 1 -3.44 -2.64 14.73
N VAL A 2 -2.28 -2.13 14.30
CA VAL A 2 -1.50 -1.15 15.06
C VAL A 2 -1.80 0.20 14.43
N GLN A 3 -2.61 1.05 15.06
CA GLN A 3 -2.79 2.43 14.61
C GLN A 3 -1.86 3.35 15.41
N GLN A 4 -0.61 3.46 14.97
CA GLN A 4 0.40 4.26 15.65
C GLN A 4 0.83 5.45 14.78
N ALA A 5 0.80 6.66 15.36
CA ALA A 5 1.36 7.83 14.68
C ALA A 5 2.89 7.73 14.63
N LEU A 6 3.46 7.68 13.43
CA LEU A 6 4.91 7.64 13.21
C LEU A 6 5.52 9.03 13.12
N LYS A 7 4.81 9.95 12.47
CA LYS A 7 5.29 11.32 12.26
C LYS A 7 4.15 12.25 11.90
N SER A 8 4.18 13.47 12.42
CA SER A 8 3.33 14.57 11.96
C SER A 8 4.19 15.74 11.49
N SER A 9 3.69 16.50 10.51
CA SER A 9 4.27 17.80 10.18
C SER A 9 4.02 18.79 11.33
N PRO A 10 5.00 19.62 11.71
CA PRO A 10 4.81 20.66 12.73
C PRO A 10 3.64 21.61 12.40
N ASN A 11 3.35 21.79 11.11
CA ASN A 11 2.28 22.65 10.62
C ASN A 11 1.01 21.87 10.23
N GLY A 12 0.92 20.57 10.54
CA GLY A 12 -0.24 19.73 10.23
C GLY A 12 -0.46 19.46 8.74
N ASN A 13 0.55 19.70 7.89
CA ASN A 13 0.44 19.50 6.44
C ASN A 13 0.33 18.03 6.04
N PHE A 14 0.94 17.14 6.82
CA PHE A 14 0.84 15.70 6.63
C PHE A 14 0.91 14.97 7.97
N LYS A 15 0.31 13.78 8.01
CA LYS A 15 0.37 12.83 9.11
C LYS A 15 0.72 11.45 8.58
N ILE A 16 1.67 10.80 9.23
CA ILE A 16 2.09 9.43 8.92
C ILE A 16 1.60 8.54 10.03
N THR A 17 0.77 7.57 9.67
CA THR A 17 0.16 6.60 10.58
C THR A 17 0.57 5.21 10.10
N GLN A 18 1.18 4.43 10.98
CA GLN A 18 1.32 3.00 10.79
C GLN A 18 -0.05 2.34 10.97
N LEU A 19 -0.39 1.40 10.09
CA LEU A 19 -1.65 0.64 10.12
C LEU A 19 -1.39 -0.84 10.49
N CYS A 20 -0.27 -1.38 10.00
CA CYS A 20 0.21 -2.74 10.23
C CYS A 20 1.72 -2.72 10.45
N GLU A 21 2.32 -3.84 10.85
CA GLU A 21 3.77 -3.93 11.10
C GLU A 21 4.60 -3.41 9.90
N ASN A 22 4.20 -3.77 8.69
CA ASN A 22 4.88 -3.42 7.45
C ASN A 22 4.13 -2.39 6.59
N LEU A 23 3.09 -1.73 7.11
CA LEU A 23 2.26 -0.81 6.31
C LEU A 23 2.04 0.51 7.04
N ALA A 24 2.37 1.61 6.37
CA ALA A 24 2.10 2.96 6.84
C ALA A 24 1.48 3.81 5.74
N ILE A 25 0.62 4.75 6.13
CA ILE A 25 0.06 5.76 5.23
C ILE A 25 0.54 7.15 5.61
N CYS A 26 0.68 8.02 4.62
CA CYS A 26 0.91 9.44 4.78
C CYS A 26 -0.25 10.21 4.20
N GLU A 27 -1.11 10.72 5.07
CA GLU A 27 -2.24 11.56 4.71
C GLU A 27 -1.79 13.02 4.61
N ALA A 28 -2.13 13.68 3.51
CA ALA A 28 -1.84 15.09 3.29
C ALA A 28 -3.13 15.91 3.40
N LYS A 29 -3.08 17.02 4.15
CA LYS A 29 -4.24 17.90 4.30
C LYS A 29 -4.74 18.49 2.97
N VAL A 30 -3.83 18.66 2.02
CA VAL A 30 -4.12 19.17 0.67
C VAL A 30 -3.41 18.28 -0.33
N ASP A 31 -4.13 17.83 -1.35
CA ASP A 31 -3.56 17.05 -2.45
C ASP A 31 -2.79 17.93 -3.45
N ARG A 32 -1.72 18.58 -2.99
CA ARG A 32 -0.89 19.48 -3.82
C ARG A 32 -0.19 18.75 -4.96
N HIS A 33 -0.09 17.44 -4.87
CA HIS A 33 0.64 16.60 -5.81
C HIS A 33 -0.30 15.75 -6.66
N ASN A 34 -1.61 16.02 -6.58
CA ASN A 34 -2.68 15.36 -7.34
C ASN A 34 -2.52 13.82 -7.33
N TRP A 35 -2.39 13.25 -6.14
CA TRP A 35 -2.35 11.81 -5.90
C TRP A 35 -3.65 11.12 -6.33
N GLY A 36 -4.75 11.87 -6.44
CA GLY A 36 -5.97 11.42 -7.10
C GLY A 36 -6.83 10.47 -6.27
N ASN A 37 -6.58 10.39 -4.96
CA ASN A 37 -7.29 9.52 -4.02
C ASN A 37 -7.88 10.29 -2.82
N ALA A 38 -8.00 11.61 -2.92
CA ALA A 38 -8.80 12.41 -1.99
C ALA A 38 -10.29 12.25 -2.29
N THR A 39 -11.11 12.21 -1.25
CA THR A 39 -12.57 12.32 -1.33
C THR A 39 -13.03 13.62 -0.67
N GLU A 40 -14.32 13.92 -0.70
CA GLU A 40 -14.85 15.11 0.00
C GLU A 40 -14.62 15.05 1.53
N THR A 41 -14.58 13.85 2.09
CA THR A 41 -14.49 13.62 3.54
C THR A 41 -13.11 13.15 3.99
N GLU A 42 -12.24 12.71 3.07
CA GLU A 42 -10.96 12.11 3.42
C GLU A 42 -9.78 12.68 2.64
N PRO A 43 -8.64 12.92 3.33
CA PRO A 43 -7.45 13.47 2.69
C PRO A 43 -6.84 12.49 1.68
N ALA A 44 -6.16 13.05 0.68
CA ALA A 44 -5.28 12.29 -0.18
C ALA A 44 -4.16 11.63 0.63
N PHE A 45 -3.72 10.44 0.20
CA PHE A 45 -2.72 9.68 0.92
C PHE A 45 -1.70 8.99 0.02
N LEU A 46 -0.52 8.76 0.59
CA LEU A 46 0.50 7.87 0.05
C LEU A 46 0.61 6.64 0.94
N ILE A 47 0.98 5.52 0.34
CA ILE A 47 1.26 4.29 1.08
C ILE A 47 2.77 4.03 1.10
N TYR A 48 3.24 3.49 2.21
CA TYR A 48 4.57 2.94 2.40
C TYR A 48 4.42 1.49 2.86
N LEU A 49 4.90 0.57 2.04
CA LEU A 49 4.91 -0.86 2.32
C LEU A 49 6.35 -1.33 2.53
N GLY A 50 6.63 -1.89 3.71
CA GLY A 50 7.91 -2.48 4.07
C GLY A 50 7.97 -3.93 3.59
N CYS A 51 9.10 -4.34 3.02
CA CYS A 51 9.30 -5.73 2.63
C CYS A 51 10.79 -6.12 2.66
N LYS A 52 11.08 -7.41 2.56
CA LYS A 52 12.45 -7.88 2.34
C LYS A 52 12.88 -7.56 0.93
N ARG A 53 14.17 -7.39 0.69
CA ARG A 53 14.70 -7.01 -0.62
C ARG A 53 14.36 -8.01 -1.73
N LYS A 54 14.24 -9.30 -1.38
CA LYS A 54 13.85 -10.38 -2.30
C LYS A 54 12.36 -10.33 -2.71
N GLU A 55 11.50 -9.75 -1.89
CA GLU A 55 10.03 -9.70 -2.09
C GLU A 55 9.59 -8.47 -2.92
N VAL A 56 10.50 -7.53 -3.16
CA VAL A 56 10.20 -6.26 -3.84
C VAL A 56 9.53 -6.47 -5.21
N ALA A 57 10.07 -7.38 -6.03
CA ALA A 57 9.56 -7.62 -7.38
C ALA A 57 8.13 -8.19 -7.35
N GLU A 58 7.89 -9.18 -6.50
CA GLU A 58 6.58 -9.81 -6.32
C GLU A 58 5.54 -8.82 -5.79
N LYS A 59 5.90 -8.04 -4.75
CA LYS A 59 5.01 -7.01 -4.19
C LYS A 59 4.65 -5.95 -5.23
N ILE A 60 5.61 -5.45 -6.02
CA ILE A 60 5.30 -4.49 -7.10
C ILE A 60 4.34 -5.09 -8.12
N ASN A 61 4.55 -6.35 -8.49
CA ASN A 61 3.70 -7.01 -9.48
C ASN A 61 2.27 -7.16 -8.97
N TYR A 62 2.11 -7.62 -7.73
CA TYR A 62 0.84 -7.67 -7.04
C TYR A 62 0.17 -6.29 -6.95
N ILE A 63 0.89 -5.24 -6.57
CA ILE A 63 0.35 -3.87 -6.49
C ILE A 63 -0.12 -3.37 -7.86
N ASN A 64 0.61 -3.67 -8.93
CA ASN A 64 0.25 -3.25 -10.28
C ASN A 64 -0.97 -4.01 -10.82
N ASN A 65 -1.05 -5.31 -10.59
CA ASN A 65 -2.05 -6.19 -11.20
C ASN A 65 -3.33 -6.32 -10.36
N ALA A 66 -3.21 -6.53 -9.05
CA ALA A 66 -4.36 -6.69 -8.17
C ALA A 66 -4.95 -5.35 -7.73
N LEU A 67 -4.09 -4.37 -7.44
CA LEU A 67 -4.51 -3.08 -6.88
C LEU A 67 -4.58 -1.96 -7.94
N GLY A 68 -4.26 -2.25 -9.21
CA GLY A 68 -4.29 -1.28 -10.30
C GLY A 68 -3.34 -0.08 -10.12
N CYS A 69 -2.31 -0.22 -9.29
CA CYS A 69 -1.51 0.90 -8.81
C CYS A 69 -0.15 0.98 -9.51
N TYR A 70 -0.08 1.66 -10.65
CA TYR A 70 1.12 1.72 -11.50
C TYR A 70 2.24 2.66 -11.01
N TRP A 71 2.00 3.44 -9.95
CA TRP A 71 2.97 4.40 -9.43
C TRP A 71 3.65 3.90 -8.16
N CYS A 72 4.59 2.97 -8.36
CA CYS A 72 5.43 2.38 -7.30
C CYS A 72 6.88 2.89 -7.36
N GLU A 73 7.43 3.30 -6.22
CA GLU A 73 8.81 3.78 -6.09
C GLU A 73 9.51 3.03 -4.95
N VAL A 74 10.52 2.20 -5.26
CA VAL A 74 11.32 1.48 -4.25
C VAL A 74 12.38 2.41 -3.69
N ARG A 75 12.48 2.49 -2.36
CA ARG A 75 13.46 3.33 -1.68
C ARG A 75 14.02 2.68 -0.42
N LYS A 76 15.05 3.30 0.14
CA LYS A 76 15.53 2.96 1.49
C LYS A 76 14.43 3.24 2.52
N PRO A 77 14.22 2.34 3.50
CA PRO A 77 13.19 2.53 4.51
C PRO A 77 13.37 3.84 5.28
N LYS A 78 12.29 4.62 5.33
CA LYS A 78 12.27 5.93 6.00
C LYS A 78 11.39 5.89 7.24
N TYR A 79 10.25 5.22 7.13
CA TYR A 79 9.26 5.12 8.20
C TYR A 79 9.20 3.71 8.78
N LEU A 80 9.38 2.69 7.95
CA LEU A 80 9.36 1.28 8.34
C LEU A 80 10.79 0.75 8.47
N LYS A 81 11.51 1.19 9.51
CA LYS A 81 12.97 0.98 9.63
C LYS A 81 13.42 -0.46 9.84
N ASP A 82 12.51 -1.34 10.25
CA ASP A 82 12.80 -2.75 10.50
C ASP A 82 12.80 -3.60 9.22
N PHE A 83 12.49 -2.98 8.07
CA PHE A 83 12.45 -3.64 6.76
C PHE A 83 13.68 -3.31 5.91
N GLU A 84 13.98 -4.14 4.92
CA GLU A 84 15.13 -3.93 4.03
C GLU A 84 14.84 -2.95 2.89
N ALA A 85 13.58 -2.89 2.46
CA ALA A 85 13.08 -1.99 1.43
C ALA A 85 11.73 -1.39 1.82
N GLU A 86 11.45 -0.20 1.31
CA GLU A 86 10.15 0.46 1.45
C GLU A 86 9.65 0.85 0.07
N ILE A 87 8.45 0.39 -0.28
CA ILE A 87 7.77 0.69 -1.53
C ILE A 87 6.80 1.83 -1.26
N LYS A 88 7.00 2.95 -1.94
CA LYS A 88 6.07 4.08 -1.93
C LYS A 88 5.08 3.90 -3.07
N ILE A 89 3.79 3.87 -2.74
CA ILE A 89 2.71 3.66 -3.69
C ILE A 89 1.86 4.94 -3.77
N ARG A 90 1.46 5.33 -4.98
CA ARG A 90 0.56 6.46 -5.24
C ARG A 90 -0.65 6.00 -6.05
N GLY A 91 -1.77 6.70 -5.89
CA GLY A 91 -2.97 6.48 -6.69
C GLY A 91 -3.79 5.28 -6.26
N MET A 92 -3.51 4.69 -5.09
CA MET A 92 -4.38 3.65 -4.52
C MET A 92 -5.66 4.29 -4.00
N GLN A 93 -6.79 3.67 -4.31
CA GLN A 93 -8.08 4.03 -3.72
C GLN A 93 -8.18 3.54 -2.28
N ARG A 94 -9.01 4.21 -1.47
CA ARG A 94 -9.11 3.90 -0.05
C ARG A 94 -9.88 2.61 0.20
N GLU A 95 -11.05 2.50 -0.42
CA GLU A 95 -11.94 1.35 -0.32
C GLU A 95 -11.90 0.55 -1.63
N SER A 96 -12.06 -0.76 -1.55
CA SER A 96 -12.19 -1.64 -2.71
C SER A 96 -13.54 -1.43 -3.41
N ASP A 97 -13.57 -1.56 -4.73
CA ASP A 97 -14.79 -1.50 -5.53
C ASP A 97 -14.86 -2.68 -6.52
N ASN A 98 -15.85 -2.66 -7.41
CA ASN A 98 -16.03 -3.73 -8.41
C ASN A 98 -14.90 -3.79 -9.45
N ASN A 99 -13.99 -2.81 -9.51
CA ASN A 99 -12.98 -2.66 -10.56
C ASN A 99 -11.56 -2.88 -10.04
N ALA A 100 -11.28 -2.55 -8.77
CA ALA A 100 -9.97 -2.70 -8.17
C ALA A 100 -10.04 -2.85 -6.65
N TYR A 101 -9.02 -3.48 -6.08
CA TYR A 101 -8.81 -3.52 -4.63
C TYR A 101 -8.17 -2.22 -4.12
N GLY A 102 -8.52 -1.81 -2.90
CA GLY A 102 -8.09 -0.58 -2.25
C GLY A 102 -7.14 -0.79 -1.06
N LEU A 103 -6.96 0.28 -0.27
CA LEU A 103 -6.17 0.28 0.95
C LEU A 103 -6.77 -0.66 2.01
N ASP A 104 -8.09 -0.74 2.13
CA ASP A 104 -8.82 -1.68 2.97
C ASP A 104 -8.37 -3.13 2.74
N TYR A 105 -8.27 -3.56 1.48
CA TYR A 105 -7.82 -4.89 1.11
C TYR A 105 -6.32 -5.08 1.36
N LEU A 106 -5.49 -4.07 1.06
CA LEU A 106 -4.06 -4.15 1.38
C LEU A 106 -3.82 -4.28 2.89
N ILE A 107 -4.55 -3.52 3.73
CA ILE A 107 -4.49 -3.66 5.18
C ILE A 107 -4.90 -5.07 5.62
N TRP A 108 -5.92 -5.64 4.97
CA TRP A 108 -6.38 -7.00 5.24
C TRP A 108 -5.30 -8.04 4.91
N VAL A 109 -4.70 -7.99 3.72
CA VAL A 109 -3.62 -8.89 3.29
C VAL A 109 -2.39 -8.78 4.20
N GLU A 110 -1.99 -7.58 4.57
CA GLU A 110 -0.76 -7.36 5.34
C GLU A 110 -0.91 -7.60 6.87
N ASN A 111 -2.13 -7.74 7.40
CA ASN A 111 -2.37 -8.04 8.84
C ASN A 111 -2.44 -9.54 9.18
N ASN A 112 -2.12 -10.44 8.25
CA ASN A 112 -2.41 -11.88 8.32
C ASN A 112 -3.92 -12.18 8.38
N TYR A 113 -4.47 -12.61 7.25
CA TYR A 113 -5.14 -13.89 7.22
C TYR A 113 -4.37 -14.81 6.26
N GLU A 114 -4.02 -15.99 6.74
CA GLU A 114 -3.84 -17.19 5.91
C GLU A 114 -4.94 -17.19 4.83
N TYR A 115 -4.66 -17.66 3.61
CA TYR A 115 -5.56 -17.69 2.43
C TYR A 115 -5.51 -16.47 1.49
N LEU A 116 -4.37 -16.28 0.82
CA LEU A 116 -4.42 -16.37 -0.63
C LEU A 116 -3.82 -17.74 -0.96
N GLU A 117 -4.56 -18.63 -1.59
CA GLU A 117 -3.95 -19.89 -2.04
C GLU A 117 -2.81 -19.56 -3.01
N ASP A 118 -1.76 -20.39 -3.08
CA ASP A 118 -0.58 -20.14 -3.94
C ASP A 118 -0.99 -19.81 -5.39
N GLU A 119 -2.11 -20.37 -5.85
CA GLU A 119 -2.72 -20.11 -7.16
C GLU A 119 -3.31 -18.69 -7.28
N GLU A 120 -3.91 -18.13 -6.23
CA GLU A 120 -4.39 -16.75 -6.22
C GLU A 120 -3.22 -15.77 -6.18
N ILE A 121 -2.16 -16.10 -5.44
CA ILE A 121 -0.91 -15.32 -5.45
C ILE A 121 -0.29 -15.37 -6.84
N GLU A 122 -0.18 -16.54 -7.47
CA GLU A 122 0.34 -16.65 -8.84
C GLU A 122 -0.53 -15.89 -9.85
N TYR A 123 -1.85 -15.94 -9.72
CA TYR A 123 -2.75 -15.19 -10.59
C TYR A 123 -2.54 -13.68 -10.46
N TYR A 124 -2.56 -13.15 -9.24
CA TYR A 124 -2.40 -11.72 -9.02
C TYR A 124 -0.95 -11.24 -9.23
N ALA A 125 0.03 -12.04 -8.84
CA ALA A 125 1.44 -11.70 -9.01
C ALA A 125 1.85 -11.86 -10.47
N THR A 126 1.52 -12.94 -11.17
CA THR A 126 2.09 -13.23 -12.49
C THR A 126 1.11 -13.13 -13.65
N GLY A 127 -0.19 -12.99 -13.36
CA GLY A 127 -1.25 -13.11 -14.37
C GLY A 127 -1.54 -14.57 -14.77
N TYR A 128 -0.98 -15.55 -14.05
CA TYR A 128 -1.15 -16.97 -14.35
C TYR A 128 -2.56 -17.44 -14.00
N MET A 129 -3.33 -17.84 -15.00
CA MET A 129 -4.60 -18.55 -14.80
C MET A 129 -4.34 -20.06 -14.95
N PRO A 130 -4.57 -20.87 -13.89
CA PRO A 130 -4.52 -22.33 -14.03
C PRO A 130 -5.55 -22.77 -15.07
N ARG A 131 -5.09 -23.51 -16.09
CA ARG A 131 -5.98 -24.15 -17.07
C ARG A 131 -6.45 -25.48 -16.50
N TRP A 132 -7.67 -25.51 -15.96
CA TRP A 132 -8.41 -26.75 -15.76
C TRP A 132 -8.94 -27.27 -17.11
#